data_AF-A0A1Q7YYH3-F1
#
_entry.id   AF-A0A1Q7YYH3-F1
#
_cell.length_a   1.000
_cell.length_b   1.000
_cell.length_c   1.000
_cell.angle_alpha   90.00
_cell.angle_beta   90.00
_cell.angle_gamma   90.00
#
_symmetry.space_group_name_H-M   'P 1'
#
loop_
_entity.id
_entity.type
_entity.pdbx_description
1 polymer ?
#
loop_
_entity_poly.entity_id
_entity_poly.type
_entity_poly.pdbx_seq_one_letter_code
_entity_poly.pdbx_strand_id
1 'polypeptide(L)'
;MYVSNRGHNSIAVFSVADSTAALALEQTVSTEGDWPRNFSLHPSGRWLLVANQRSDSVVVFGRDPDSGRLTPTRPPQRIAIPSPVCLRFA
;
A
#
# COMPACT_ATOMS: atom_id res chain seq x y z
N MET A 1 -5.16 6.77 6.93
CA MET A 1 -5.76 6.65 5.58
C MET A 1 -4.65 6.36 4.57
N TYR A 2 -4.92 5.56 3.54
CA TYR A 2 -3.96 5.21 2.48
C TYR A 2 -4.52 5.57 1.10
N VAL A 3 -3.68 6.08 0.21
CA VAL A 3 -4.07 6.44 -1.16
C VAL A 3 -2.99 5.97 -2.13
N SER A 4 -3.37 5.24 -3.18
CA SER A 4 -2.45 4.86 -4.26
C SER A 4 -2.40 5.91 -5.37
N ASN A 5 -1.20 6.26 -5.81
CA ASN A 5 -0.97 7.18 -6.93
C ASN A 5 -0.47 6.41 -8.15
N ARG A 6 -1.29 6.35 -9.21
CA ARG A 6 -0.88 5.77 -10.50
C ARG A 6 -0.04 6.79 -11.28
N GLY A 7 1.04 6.33 -11.92
CA GLY A 7 2.01 7.19 -12.61
C GLY A 7 3.15 7.65 -11.69
N HIS A 8 2.83 8.15 -10.49
CA HIS A 8 3.86 8.38 -9.45
C HIS A 8 4.31 7.06 -8.79
N ASN A 9 3.50 6.01 -8.87
CA ASN A 9 3.80 4.66 -8.41
C ASN A 9 4.15 4.60 -6.91
N SER A 10 3.28 5.23 -6.10
CA SER A 10 3.44 5.33 -4.65
C SER A 10 2.14 5.07 -3.88
N ILE A 11 2.28 4.75 -2.59
CA ILE A 11 1.22 4.91 -1.59
C ILE A 11 1.52 6.17 -0.77
N ALA A 12 0.54 7.07 -0.66
CA ALA A 12 0.53 8.14 0.31
C ALA A 12 -0.20 7.68 1.59
N VAL A 13 0.43 7.92 2.74
CA VAL A 13 -0.06 7.58 4.07
C VAL A 13 -0.42 8.87 4.77
N PHE A 14 -1.65 8.96 5.27
CA PHE A 14 -2.14 10.11 6.01
C PHE A 14 -2.59 9.70 7.41
N SER A 15 -2.26 10.48 8.44
CA SER A 15 -2.98 10.47 9.70
C SER A 15 -4.30 11.22 9.54
N VAL A 16 -5.28 10.90 10.38
CA VAL A 16 -6.62 11.50 10.37
C VAL A 16 -6.91 12.01 11.77
N ALA A 17 -7.16 13.30 11.93
CA ALA A 17 -7.49 13.87 13.23
C ALA A 17 -8.92 13.47 13.65
N ASP A 18 -9.08 12.88 14.84
CA ASP A 18 -10.35 12.32 15.31
C ASP A 18 -11.49 13.36 15.40
N SER A 19 -11.16 14.61 15.74
CA SER A 19 -12.15 15.66 15.97
C SER A 19 -12.61 16.39 14.71
N THR A 20 -11.78 16.44 13.67
CA THR A 20 -12.02 17.28 12.47
C THR A 20 -11.97 16.53 11.16
N ALA A 21 -11.54 15.26 11.18
CA ALA A 21 -11.19 14.48 10.00
C ALA A 21 -10.11 15.12 9.12
N ALA A 22 -9.36 16.09 9.64
CA ALA A 22 -8.24 16.71 8.92
C ALA A 22 -7.15 15.67 8.62
N LEU A 23 -6.56 15.76 7.44
CA LEU A 23 -5.54 14.84 6.95
C LEU A 23 -4.16 15.49 7.03
N ALA A 24 -3.19 14.79 7.63
CA ALA A 24 -1.78 15.17 7.54
C ALA A 24 -1.00 14.07 6.82
N LEU A 25 -0.16 14.46 5.86
CA LEU A 25 0.67 13.52 5.10
C LEU A 25 1.85 13.05 5.97
N GLU A 26 1.89 11.75 6.24
CA GLU A 26 2.92 11.12 7.07
C GLU A 26 4.05 10.51 6.24
N GLN A 27 3.72 9.99 5.06
CA GLN A 27 4.66 9.28 4.21
C GLN A 27 4.16 9.23 2.77
N THR A 28 5.10 9.30 1.82
CA THR A 28 4.90 8.79 0.46
C THR A 28 5.95 7.70 0.23
N VAL A 29 5.53 6.50 -0.15
CA VAL A 29 6.41 5.34 -0.34
C VAL A 29 6.22 4.73 -1.72
N SER A 30 7.31 4.35 -2.39
CA SER A 30 7.24 3.61 -3.66
C SER A 30 6.50 2.28 -3.50
N THR A 31 5.71 1.89 -4.51
CA THR A 31 5.03 0.58 -4.53
C THR A 31 5.91 -0.55 -5.03
N GLU A 32 7.18 -0.26 -5.36
CA GLU A 32 8.14 -1.19 -5.96
C GLU A 32 7.59 -1.90 -7.22
N GLY A 33 6.72 -1.22 -7.95
CA GLY A 33 6.12 -1.68 -9.20
C GLY A 33 5.50 -0.53 -9.99
N ASP A 34 4.74 -0.85 -11.03
CA ASP A 34 4.11 0.13 -11.91
C ASP A 34 2.59 0.03 -11.90
N TRP A 35 1.93 1.19 -11.82
CA TRP A 35 0.49 1.35 -11.89
C TRP A 35 -0.26 0.65 -10.73
N PRO A 36 -0.06 1.08 -9.46
CA PRO A 36 -0.73 0.52 -8.30
C PRO A 36 -2.25 0.76 -8.39
N ARG A 37 -2.98 -0.24 -8.89
CA ARG A 37 -4.41 -0.11 -9.22
C ARG A 37 -5.30 -0.42 -8.04
N ASN A 38 -4.82 -1.26 -7.13
CA ASN A 38 -5.48 -1.59 -5.89
C ASN A 38 -4.45 -1.92 -4.81
N PHE A 39 -4.87 -1.80 -3.57
CA PHE A 39 -4.16 -2.35 -2.42
C PHE A 39 -5.19 -2.80 -1.38
N SER A 40 -4.77 -3.67 -0.47
CA SER A 40 -5.62 -4.13 0.62
C SER A 40 -4.82 -4.29 1.91
N LEU A 41 -5.41 -3.85 3.03
CA LEU A 41 -4.85 -4.07 4.36
C LEU A 41 -5.25 -5.47 4.82
N HIS A 42 -4.26 -6.26 5.22
CA HIS A 42 -4.49 -7.58 5.79
C HIS A 42 -5.31 -7.48 7.10
N PRO A 43 -6.22 -8.42 7.41
CA PRO A 43 -7.06 -8.36 8.61
C PRO A 43 -6.28 -8.23 9.94
N SER A 44 -5.04 -8.72 9.98
CA SER A 44 -4.17 -8.54 11.16
C SER A 44 -3.65 -7.11 11.37
N GLY A 45 -3.89 -6.19 10.43
CA GLY A 45 -3.41 -4.80 10.48
C GLY A 45 -1.90 -4.61 10.34
N ARG A 46 -1.13 -5.69 10.15
CA ARG A 46 0.34 -5.68 10.09
C ARG A 46 0.92 -5.61 8.67
N TRP A 47 0.10 -5.88 7.66
CA TRP A 47 0.55 -6.01 6.28
C TRP A 47 -0.36 -5.26 5.34
N LEU A 48 0.23 -4.62 4.33
CA LEU A 48 -0.49 -4.00 3.22
C LEU A 48 0.04 -4.55 1.91
N LEU A 49 -0.85 -5.07 1.07
CA LEU A 49 -0.50 -5.66 -0.21
C LEU A 49 -0.89 -4.68 -1.32
N VAL A 50 0.01 -4.42 -2.25
CA VAL A 50 -0.22 -3.51 -3.38
C VAL A 50 -0.19 -4.28 -4.68
N ALA A 51 -1.27 -4.22 -5.45
CA ALA A 51 -1.38 -4.77 -6.79
C ALA A 51 -0.94 -3.73 -7.83
N ASN A 52 0.24 -3.94 -8.41
CA ASN A 52 0.81 -3.13 -9.47
C ASN A 52 0.45 -3.73 -10.83
N GLN A 53 -0.48 -3.09 -11.53
CA GLN A 53 -1.10 -3.64 -12.74
C GLN A 53 -0.09 -3.80 -13.89
N ARG A 54 0.78 -2.81 -14.13
CA ARG A 54 1.64 -2.81 -15.32
C ARG A 54 2.95 -3.56 -15.15
N SER A 55 3.33 -3.84 -13.90
CA SER A 55 4.51 -4.64 -13.58
C SER A 55 4.18 -6.09 -13.22
N ASP A 56 2.94 -6.54 -13.44
CA ASP A 56 2.48 -7.90 -13.19
C ASP A 56 2.87 -8.43 -11.79
N SER A 57 2.67 -7.60 -10.76
CA SER A 57 3.15 -7.91 -9.42
C SER A 57 2.21 -7.48 -8.30
N VAL A 58 2.20 -8.28 -7.23
CA VAL A 58 1.71 -7.88 -5.91
C VAL A 58 2.90 -7.78 -4.96
N VAL A 59 3.06 -6.63 -4.31
CA VAL A 59 4.17 -6.37 -3.37
C VAL A 59 3.63 -6.26 -1.95
N VAL A 60 4.32 -6.88 -0.98
CA VAL A 60 3.92 -6.88 0.44
C VAL A 60 4.75 -5.86 1.24
N PHE A 61 4.05 -5.00 1.96
CA PHE A 61 4.61 -4.02 2.89
C PHE A 61 4.28 -4.41 4.33
N GLY A 62 5.25 -4.26 5.22
CA GLY A 62 5.00 -4.20 6.66
C GLY A 62 4.36 -2.86 7.02
N ARG A 63 3.35 -2.89 7.89
CA ARG A 63 2.68 -1.71 8.45
C ARG A 63 3.02 -1.59 9.93
N ASP A 64 3.52 -0.43 10.31
CA ASP A 64 3.60 -0.01 11.71
C ASP A 64 2.17 0.27 12.23
N PRO A 65 1.71 -0.40 13.30
CA PRO A 65 0.35 -0.25 13.79
C PRO A 65 0.06 1.15 14.35
N ASP A 66 1.06 1.81 14.93
CA ASP A 66 0.92 3.07 15.66
C ASP A 66 0.98 4.25 14.69
N SER A 67 2.02 4.28 13.84
CA SER A 67 2.20 5.37 12.88
C SER A 67 1.45 5.15 11.56
N GLY A 68 1.06 3.92 11.26
CA GLY A 68 0.51 3.55 9.96
C GLY A 68 1.52 3.55 8.81
N ARG A 69 2.79 3.87 9.07
CA ARG A 69 3.84 3.91 8.04
C ARG A 69 4.09 2.53 7.44
N LEU A 70 4.48 2.54 6.18
CA LEU A 70 4.72 1.34 5.38
C LEU A 70 6.20 1.16 5.12
N THR A 71 6.69 -0.07 5.26
CA THR A 71 8.07 -0.44 4.94
C THR A 71 8.07 -1.64 3.99
N PRO A 72 8.79 -1.60 2.85
CA PRO A 72 8.97 -2.78 2.01
C PRO A 72 9.56 -3.94 2.82
N THR A 73 9.06 -5.14 2.60
CA THR A 73 9.60 -6.34 3.24
C THR A 73 11.06 -6.58 2.81
N ARG A 74 11.87 -7.16 3.70
CA ARG A 74 13.27 -7.53 3.44
C ARG A 74 13.49 -8.99 3.86
N PRO A 75 13.80 -9.91 2.93
CA PRO A 75 13.84 -9.71 1.47
C PRO A 75 12.47 -9.30 0.91
N PRO A 76 12.41 -8.62 -0.26
CA PRO A 76 11.14 -8.22 -0.86
C PRO A 76 10.24 -9.42 -1.14
N GLN A 77 9.05 -9.42 -0.55
CA GLN A 77 8.00 -10.37 -0.88
C GLN A 77 7.19 -9.83 -2.06
N ARG A 78 7.37 -10.46 -3.22
CA ARG A 78 6.68 -10.15 -4.46
C ARG A 78 6.05 -11.41 -5.04
N ILE A 79 4.79 -11.31 -5.40
CA ILE A 79 4.04 -12.37 -6.07
C ILE A 79 3.88 -11.93 -7.53
N ALA A 80 4.34 -12.74 -8.47
CA ALA A 80 4.11 -12.51 -9.90
C ALA A 80 2.67 -12.91 -10.24
N ILE A 81 1.88 -11.96 -10.68
CA ILE A 81 0.49 -12.15 -11.10
C ILE A 81 0.27 -11.24 -12.31
N PRO A 82 -0.22 -11.74 -13.46
CA PRO A 82 -0.52 -10.88 -14.60
C PRO A 82 -1.60 -9.85 -14.26
N SER A 83 -1.29 -8.58 -14.51
CA SER A 83 -2.20 -7.42 -14.46
C SER A 83 -3.18 -7.40 -13.29
N PRO A 84 -2.70 -7.47 -12.02
CA PRO A 84 -3.59 -7.54 -10.86
C PRO A 84 -4.24 -6.18 -10.63
N VAL A 85 -5.56 -6.18 -10.45
CA VAL A 85 -6.35 -4.94 -10.31
C VAL A 85 -7.25 -4.90 -9.08
N CYS A 86 -7.37 -6.01 -8.33
CA CYS A 86 -8.21 -6.11 -7.15
C CYS A 86 -7.65 -7.17 -6.20
N LEU A 87 -7.53 -6.83 -4.92
CA LEU A 87 -7.15 -7.71 -3.83
C LEU A 87 -8.26 -7.70 -2.78
N ARG A 88 -8.65 -8.88 -2.32
CA ARG A 88 -9.64 -9.05 -1.26
C ARG A 88 -9.21 -10.18 -0.35
N PHE A 89 -9.28 -9.94 0.95
CA PHE A 89 -9.21 -10.99 1.96
C PHE A 89 -10.60 -11.57 2.20
N ALA A 90 -10.67 -12.88 2.40
CA ALA A 90 -11.90 -13.60 2.71
C ALA A 90 -12.38 -13.32 4.14
#